data_AF-A0A9E5EN63-F1
#
_entry.id   AF-A0A9E5EN63-F1
#
_cell.length_a   1.000
_cell.length_b   1.000
_cell.length_c   1.000
_cell.angle_alpha   90.00
_cell.angle_beta   90.00
_cell.angle_gamma   90.00
#
_symmetry.space_group_name_H-M   'P 1'
#
loop_
_entity.id
_entity.type
_entity.pdbx_description
1 polymer ?
#
loop_
_entity_poly.entity_id
_entity_poly.type
_entity_poly.pdbx_seq_one_letter_code
_entity_poly.pdbx_strand_id
1 'polypeptide(L)' 'MTNEQDILKALENIYAPGGISLTRVVSGIVISNGKAFVSLTGDPQKPQPWEVARRNAEMAI' A
#
# COMPACT_ATOMS: atom_id res chain seq x y z
N MET A 1 -2.66 -9.43 -17.22
CA MET A 1 -1.41 -9.34 -16.44
C MET A 1 -1.59 -8.18 -15.50
N THR A 2 -1.54 -8.42 -14.18
CA THR A 2 -1.64 -7.35 -13.18
C THR A 2 -0.46 -6.42 -13.36
N ASN A 3 -0.74 -5.13 -13.55
CA ASN A 3 0.28 -4.09 -13.70
C ASN A 3 0.22 -3.13 -12.50
N GLU A 4 1.15 -2.17 -12.43
CA GLU A 4 1.21 -1.21 -11.33
C GLU A 4 -0.07 -0.37 -11.20
N GLN A 5 -0.77 -0.07 -12.29
CA GLN A 5 -2.02 0.71 -12.24
C GLN A 5 -3.17 -0.08 -11.63
N ASP A 6 -3.23 -1.40 -11.84
CA ASP A 6 -4.20 -2.28 -11.17
C ASP A 6 -3.97 -2.29 -9.66
N ILE A 7 -2.70 -2.36 -9.24
CA ILE A 7 -2.31 -2.30 -7.83
C ILE A 7 -2.65 -0.93 -7.22
N LEU A 8 -2.32 0.17 -7.91
CA LEU A 8 -2.66 1.51 -7.41
C LEU A 8 -4.16 1.72 -7.27
N LYS A 9 -4.97 1.21 -8.21
CA LYS A 9 -6.43 1.23 -8.11
C LYS A 9 -6.95 0.43 -6.92
N ALA A 10 -6.39 -0.75 -6.67
CA ALA A 10 -6.76 -1.56 -5.51
C ALA A 10 -6.46 -0.83 -4.18
N LEU A 11 -5.39 -0.03 -4.15
CA LEU A 11 -4.97 0.74 -2.99
C LEU A 11 -5.64 2.12 -2.87
N GLU A 12 -6.38 2.58 -3.87
CA GLU A 12 -6.96 3.94 -3.94
C GLU A 12 -7.92 4.23 -2.78
N ASN A 13 -8.70 3.21 -2.39
CA ASN A 13 -9.67 3.29 -1.28
C ASN A 13 -9.07 2.94 0.09
N ILE A 14 -7.76 2.73 0.16
CA ILE A 14 -7.06 2.43 1.41
C ILE A 14 -6.40 3.71 1.90
N TYR A 15 -6.49 3.91 3.21
CA TYR A 15 -5.96 5.09 3.87
C TYR A 15 -4.86 4.71 4.85
N ALA A 16 -3.78 5.48 4.78
CA ALA A 16 -2.71 5.56 5.74
C ALA A 16 -3.16 6.34 7.00
N PRO A 17 -2.38 6.27 8.09
CA PRO A 17 -2.68 7.01 9.31
C PRO A 17 -2.88 8.51 9.04
N GLY A 18 -3.90 9.10 9.65
CA GLY A 18 -4.28 10.50 9.40
C GLY A 18 -5.15 10.71 8.16
N GLY A 19 -5.68 9.66 7.55
CA GLY A 19 -6.64 9.75 6.45
C GLY A 19 -6.01 10.04 5.08
N ILE A 20 -4.70 9.88 4.96
CA ILE A 20 -3.96 10.10 3.72
C ILE A 20 -4.17 8.86 2.83
N SER A 21 -4.48 9.03 1.53
CA SER A 21 -4.58 7.87 0.63
C SER A 21 -3.26 7.09 0.61
N LEU A 22 -3.33 5.77 0.69
CA LEU A 22 -2.17 4.90 0.70
C LEU A 22 -1.31 5.11 -0.55
N THR A 23 -1.94 5.41 -1.69
CA THR A 23 -1.28 5.72 -2.97
C THR A 23 -0.26 6.87 -2.88
N ARG A 24 -0.45 7.83 -1.97
CA ARG A 24 0.46 8.97 -1.77
C ARG A 24 1.69 8.62 -0.95
N VAL A 25 1.67 7.50 -0.26
CA VAL A 25 2.76 7.02 0.60
C VAL A 25 3.41 5.76 0.05
N VAL A 26 2.97 5.27 -1.12
CA VAL A 26 3.67 4.22 -1.85
C VAL A 26 4.96 4.80 -2.42
N SER A 27 6.09 4.23 -1.98
CA SER A 27 7.42 4.57 -2.49
C SER A 27 7.86 3.68 -3.65
N GLY A 28 7.17 2.58 -3.90
CA GLY A 28 7.49 1.67 -5.01
C GLY A 28 6.57 0.46 -5.07
N ILE A 29 6.35 -0.03 -6.29
CA ILE A 29 5.60 -1.25 -6.56
C ILE A 29 6.48 -2.17 -7.40
N VAL A 30 6.63 -3.42 -6.99
CA VAL A 30 7.37 -4.43 -7.73
C VAL A 30 6.46 -5.62 -7.94
N ILE A 31 6.30 -6.04 -9.20
CA ILE A 31 5.51 -7.23 -9.54
C ILE A 31 6.49 -8.30 -10.01
N SER A 32 6.52 -9.44 -9.30
CA SER A 32 7.44 -10.53 -9.59
C SER A 32 6.78 -11.87 -9.35
N ASN A 33 6.90 -12.78 -10.32
CA ASN A 33 6.33 -14.14 -10.25
C ASN A 33 4.85 -14.18 -9.85
N GLY A 34 4.05 -13.22 -10.36
CA GLY A 34 2.61 -13.13 -10.04
C GLY A 34 2.28 -12.59 -8.64
N LYS A 35 3.28 -12.10 -7.89
CA LYS A 35 3.10 -11.42 -6.60
C LYS A 35 3.38 -9.94 -6.73
N ALA A 36 2.60 -9.11 -6.03
CA ALA A 36 2.83 -7.68 -5.92
C ALA A 36 3.49 -7.35 -4.57
N PHE A 37 4.53 -6.54 -4.61
CA PHE A 37 5.23 -6.02 -3.46
C PHE A 37 5.08 -4.50 -3.46
N VAL A 38 4.46 -3.97 -2.41
CA VAL A 38 4.20 -2.53 -2.27
C VAL A 38 5.05 -2.01 -1.12
N SER A 39 5.91 -1.05 -1.40
CA SER A 39 6.73 -0.36 -0.41
C SER A 39 6.02 0.90 0.04
N LEU A 40 5.84 1.05 1.36
CA LEU A 40 5.18 2.22 1.96
C LEU A 40 6.19 3.04 2.77
N THR A 41 6.13 4.36 2.64
CA THR A 41 6.87 5.30 3.48
C THR A 41 5.96 5.79 4.60
N GLY A 42 6.36 5.54 5.85
CA GLY A 42 5.58 5.94 7.01
C GLY A 42 6.43 6.48 8.15
N ASP A 43 5.75 7.10 9.11
CA ASP A 43 6.35 7.58 10.35
C ASP A 43 6.72 6.40 11.26
N PRO A 44 8.03 6.15 11.50
CA PRO A 44 8.48 5.04 12.34
C PRO A 44 8.08 5.20 13.81
N GLN A 45 7.69 6.42 14.24
CA GLN A 45 7.24 6.67 15.61
C GLN A 45 5.80 6.23 15.87
N LYS A 46 5.03 5.90 14.82
CA LYS A 46 3.63 5.47 14.91
C LYS A 46 3.38 4.13 14.19
N PRO A 47 4.06 3.04 14.58
CA PRO A 47 4.02 1.79 13.82
C PRO A 47 2.65 1.11 13.79
N GLN A 48 1.87 1.20 14.88
CA GLN A 48 0.57 0.53 15.00
C GLN A 48 -0.47 0.94 13.94
N PRO A 49 -0.75 2.23 13.70
CA PRO A 49 -1.69 2.60 12.66
C PRO A 49 -1.15 2.30 11.25
N TRP A 50 0.18 2.24 11.06
CA TRP A 50 0.80 1.79 9.80
C TRP A 50 0.64 0.30 9.55
N GLU A 51 0.64 -0.56 10.58
CA GLU A 51 0.33 -1.97 10.43
C GLU A 51 -1.11 -2.22 9.95
N VAL A 52 -2.07 -1.43 10.42
CA VAL A 52 -3.46 -1.51 9.95
C VAL A 52 -3.53 -1.17 8.46
N ALA A 53 -2.87 -0.09 8.04
CA ALA A 53 -2.78 0.29 6.64
C ALA A 53 -2.11 -0.80 5.79
N ARG A 54 -1.03 -1.43 6.30
CA ARG A 54 -0.33 -2.55 5.65
C ARG A 54 -1.24 -3.77 5.46
N ARG A 55 -1.99 -4.17 6.48
CA ARG A 55 -2.93 -5.31 6.39
C ARG A 55 -4.05 -5.04 5.40
N ASN A 56 -4.62 -3.84 5.42
CA ASN A 56 -5.65 -3.46 4.45
C ASN A 56 -5.09 -3.50 3.02
N ALA A 57 -3.86 -3.03 2.82
CA ALA A 57 -3.18 -3.08 1.52
C ALA A 57 -2.97 -4.52 1.04
N GLU A 58 -2.52 -5.41 1.92
CA GLU A 58 -2.33 -6.84 1.64
C GLU A 58 -3.63 -7.56 1.28
N MET A 59 -4.76 -7.18 1.89
CA MET A 59 -6.07 -7.76 1.56
C MET A 59 -6.64 -7.30 0.22
N ALA A 60 -6.15 -6.20 -0.33
CA ALA A 60 -6.66 -5.62 -1.57
C ALA A 60 -5.93 -6.08 -2.84
N ILE A 61 -4.77 -6.73 -2.72
CA ILE A 61 -3.87 -7.07 -3.84
C ILE A 61 -3.58 -8.56 -3.96
#